data_AF-D3S2K5-F1
#
_entry.id   AF-D3S2K5-F1
#
_cell.length_a   1.000
_cell.length_b   1.000
_cell.length_c   1.000
_cell.angle_alpha   90.00
_cell.angle_beta   90.00
_cell.angle_gamma   90.00
#
_symmetry.space_group_name_H-M   'P 1'
#
loop_
_entity.id
_entity.type
_entity.pdbx_description
1 polymer ?
#
loop_
_entity_poly.entity_id
_entity_poly.type
_entity_poly.pdbx_seq_one_letter_code
_entity_poly.pdbx_strand_id
1 'polypeptide(L)'
;MFHSNMDCPEVIYSSNNNRDDLSFLSILKNNLLVVTLLLSGTLLLGSTTLVNLMNSGITVARLIILANACNLSLHKFLLLVLPHGIFEIPAIIIAGAAGFKIPYEIIRYLAGRKEQILTKEDIKEYFTLALISIILIVIAAFVEAYVTPRVANTFYRGKLLFSSGLSYTLDN
;
A
#
# COMPACT_ATOMS: atom_id res chain seq x y z
N MET A 1 17.59 -29.68 6.60
CA MET A 1 17.93 -29.21 5.24
C MET A 1 16.61 -28.99 4.51
N PHE A 2 15.98 -27.82 4.69
CA PHE A 2 14.71 -27.48 4.04
C PHE A 2 15.02 -26.50 2.90
N HIS A 3 15.28 -27.05 1.72
CA HIS A 3 15.20 -26.28 0.47
C HIS A 3 13.74 -26.29 0.05
N SER A 4 12.95 -25.33 0.53
CA SER A 4 11.68 -25.01 -0.12
C SER A 4 12.01 -24.20 -1.36
N ASN A 5 11.84 -24.81 -2.54
CA ASN A 5 11.84 -24.12 -3.83
C ASN A 5 10.71 -23.10 -3.80
N MET A 6 11.04 -21.88 -3.38
CA MET A 6 10.18 -20.73 -3.53
C MET A 6 10.39 -20.27 -4.96
N ASP A 7 9.66 -20.89 -5.90
CA ASP A 7 9.69 -20.50 -7.30
C ASP A 7 9.29 -19.02 -7.37
N CYS A 8 10.26 -18.17 -7.75
CA CYS A 8 9.98 -16.76 -8.00
C CYS A 8 8.95 -16.69 -9.12
N PRO A 9 7.82 -16.01 -8.92
CA PRO A 9 6.70 -16.09 -9.85
C PRO A 9 7.16 -15.65 -11.24
N GLU A 10 7.12 -16.59 -12.18
CA GLU A 10 7.25 -16.30 -13.60
C GLU A 10 5.96 -15.60 -14.03
N VAL A 11 6.04 -14.27 -14.14
CA VAL A 11 4.85 -13.46 -14.41
C VAL A 11 4.52 -13.57 -15.89
N ILE A 12 3.66 -14.53 -16.24
CA ILE A 12 3.04 -14.62 -17.56
C ILE A 12 2.01 -13.49 -17.67
N TYR A 13 2.43 -12.34 -18.23
CA TYR A 13 1.52 -11.24 -18.56
C TYR A 13 0.80 -11.51 -19.90
N SER A 14 -0.44 -11.99 -19.81
CA SER A 14 -1.41 -11.93 -20.90
C SER A 14 -2.20 -10.61 -20.76
N SER A 15 -1.77 -9.58 -21.50
CA SER A 15 -2.46 -8.28 -21.57
C SER A 15 -3.81 -8.47 -22.28
N ASN A 16 -4.90 -8.25 -21.55
CA ASN A 16 -6.24 -8.18 -22.09
C ASN A 16 -6.95 -7.01 -21.40
N ASN A 17 -7.38 -6.02 -22.17
CA ASN A 17 -7.81 -4.68 -21.70
C ASN A 17 -8.92 -4.73 -20.62
N ASN A 18 -9.78 -5.76 -20.62
CA ASN A 18 -10.81 -5.96 -19.60
C ASN A 18 -10.27 -6.42 -18.23
N ARG A 19 -9.02 -6.92 -18.15
CA ARG A 19 -8.41 -7.41 -16.91
C ARG A 19 -7.75 -6.30 -16.10
N ASP A 20 -7.30 -5.23 -16.76
CA ASP A 20 -6.58 -4.14 -16.11
C ASP A 20 -7.52 -3.32 -15.22
N ASP A 21 -8.74 -3.02 -15.69
CA ASP A 21 -9.76 -2.33 -14.90
C ASP A 21 -10.27 -3.19 -13.71
N LEU A 22 -10.43 -4.49 -13.93
CA LEU A 22 -10.79 -5.44 -12.86
C LEU A 22 -9.68 -5.57 -11.81
N SER A 23 -8.41 -5.48 -12.23
CA SER A 23 -7.25 -5.47 -11.33
C SER A 23 -7.19 -4.17 -10.51
N PHE A 24 -7.34 -3.01 -11.15
CA PHE A 24 -7.39 -1.72 -10.47
C PHE A 24 -8.51 -1.65 -9.42
N LEU A 25 -9.74 -2.03 -9.76
CA LEU A 25 -10.86 -2.03 -8.81
C LEU A 25 -10.60 -2.97 -7.63
N SER A 26 -9.92 -4.09 -7.85
CA SER A 26 -9.60 -5.05 -6.79
C SER A 26 -8.54 -4.50 -5.83
N ILE A 27 -7.47 -3.90 -6.36
CA ILE A 27 -6.43 -3.22 -5.59
C ILE A 27 -7.04 -2.05 -4.80
N LEU A 28 -7.82 -1.20 -5.49
CA LEU A 28 -8.49 -0.06 -4.88
C LEU A 28 -9.40 -0.48 -3.74
N LYS A 29 -10.25 -1.50 -3.93
CA LYS A 29 -11.15 -2.01 -2.88
C LYS A 29 -10.38 -2.50 -1.67
N ASN A 30 -9.28 -3.22 -1.87
CA ASN A 30 -8.46 -3.73 -0.76
C ASN A 30 -7.83 -2.56 0.03
N ASN A 31 -7.22 -1.60 -0.66
CA ASN A 31 -6.55 -0.47 -0.01
C ASN A 31 -7.57 0.50 0.63
N LEU A 32 -8.73 0.67 0.02
CA LEU A 32 -9.83 1.44 0.58
C LEU A 32 -10.43 0.76 1.83
N LEU A 33 -10.52 -0.57 1.85
CA LEU A 33 -10.93 -1.33 3.03
C LEU A 33 -9.96 -1.11 4.18
N VAL A 34 -8.65 -1.15 3.91
CA VAL A 34 -7.60 -0.83 4.92
C VAL A 34 -7.80 0.58 5.48
N VAL A 35 -7.97 1.60 4.64
CA VAL A 35 -8.22 2.97 5.12
C VAL A 35 -9.53 3.08 5.89
N THR A 36 -10.60 2.44 5.44
CA THR A 36 -11.90 2.48 6.13
C THR A 36 -11.81 1.83 7.51
N LEU A 37 -11.04 0.73 7.66
CA LEU A 37 -10.78 0.09 8.96
C LEU A 37 -9.89 0.95 9.87
N LEU A 38 -8.96 1.73 9.32
CA LEU A 38 -8.18 2.70 10.10
C LEU A 38 -9.08 3.81 10.64
N LEU A 39 -9.96 4.35 9.80
CA LEU A 39 -10.91 5.41 10.14
C LEU A 39 -11.96 4.95 11.16
N SER A 40 -12.43 3.70 11.06
CA SER A 40 -13.41 3.13 11.99
C SER A 40 -12.90 3.02 13.43
N GLY A 41 -11.58 3.10 13.64
CA GLY A 41 -11.01 3.11 14.98
C GLY A 41 -11.40 4.32 15.81
N THR A 42 -11.89 5.40 15.20
CA THR A 42 -12.49 6.51 15.95
C THR A 42 -13.66 6.06 16.82
N LEU A 43 -14.47 5.11 16.33
CA LEU A 43 -15.61 4.53 17.04
C LEU A 43 -15.17 3.42 18.01
N LEU A 44 -14.10 2.71 17.67
CA LEU A 44 -13.62 1.51 18.38
C LEU A 44 -12.43 1.81 19.31
N LEU A 45 -12.34 3.04 19.82
CA LEU A 45 -11.29 3.49 20.76
C LEU A 45 -9.85 3.25 20.27
N GLY A 46 -9.64 3.32 18.96
CA GLY A 46 -8.34 3.15 18.29
C GLY A 46 -7.87 1.70 18.15
N SER A 47 -8.64 0.71 18.62
CA SER A 47 -8.25 -0.70 18.57
C SER A 47 -8.06 -1.22 17.15
N THR A 48 -9.02 -0.95 16.26
CA THR A 48 -8.92 -1.34 14.84
C THR A 48 -7.80 -0.58 14.13
N THR A 49 -7.61 0.70 14.45
CA THR A 49 -6.50 1.49 13.89
C THR A 49 -5.15 0.86 14.24
N LEU A 50 -4.95 0.50 15.50
CA LEU A 50 -3.71 -0.12 15.98
C LEU A 50 -3.42 -1.44 15.25
N VAL A 51 -4.40 -2.34 15.24
CA VAL A 51 -4.26 -3.65 14.58
C VAL A 51 -3.98 -3.48 13.08
N ASN A 52 -4.65 -2.55 12.41
CA ASN A 52 -4.50 -2.39 10.98
C ASN A 52 -3.18 -1.70 10.58
N LEU A 53 -2.65 -0.80 11.43
CA LEU A 53 -1.29 -0.27 11.25
C LEU A 53 -0.23 -1.38 11.41
N MET A 54 -0.40 -2.27 12.39
CA MET A 54 0.49 -3.43 12.55
C MET A 54 0.43 -4.34 11.32
N ASN A 55 -0.78 -4.65 10.83
CA ASN A 55 -0.96 -5.46 9.62
C ASN A 55 -0.32 -4.81 8.39
N SER A 56 -0.44 -3.49 8.24
CA SER A 56 0.20 -2.75 7.14
C SER A 56 1.73 -2.87 7.19
N GLY A 57 2.32 -2.74 8.39
CA GLY A 57 3.76 -2.95 8.59
C GLY A 57 4.20 -4.40 8.31
N ILE A 58 3.40 -5.40 8.72
CA ILE A 58 3.66 -6.81 8.42
C ILE A 58 3.64 -7.07 6.92
N THR A 59 2.73 -6.44 6.16
CA THR A 59 2.67 -6.57 4.70
C THR A 59 3.97 -6.07 4.06
N VAL A 60 4.48 -4.92 4.46
CA VAL A 60 5.78 -4.41 3.98
C VAL A 60 6.92 -5.36 4.36
N ALA A 61 6.93 -5.89 5.58
CA ALA A 61 7.94 -6.86 6.00
C ALA A 61 7.91 -8.14 5.15
N ARG A 62 6.72 -8.66 4.81
CA ARG A 62 6.56 -9.82 3.92
C ARG A 62 7.14 -9.55 2.53
N LEU A 63 6.94 -8.36 1.98
CA LEU A 63 7.53 -7.95 0.70
C LEU A 63 9.06 -7.95 0.74
N ILE A 64 9.66 -7.47 1.83
CA ILE A 64 11.12 -7.47 2.01
C ILE A 64 11.66 -8.89 2.13
N ILE A 65 11.01 -9.76 2.91
CA ILE A 65 11.41 -11.17 3.05
C ILE A 65 11.35 -11.88 1.69
N LEU A 66 10.28 -11.66 0.92
CA LEU A 66 10.14 -12.23 -0.43
C LEU A 66 11.21 -11.70 -1.40
N ALA A 67 11.50 -10.39 -1.35
CA ALA A 67 12.54 -9.78 -2.18
C ALA A 67 13.92 -10.39 -1.88
N ASN A 68 14.24 -10.61 -0.60
CA ASN A 68 15.47 -11.27 -0.19
C ASN A 68 15.51 -12.75 -0.62
N ALA A 69 14.41 -13.48 -0.46
CA ALA A 69 14.31 -14.89 -0.89
C ALA A 69 14.54 -15.04 -2.40
N CYS A 70 14.07 -14.09 -3.20
CA CYS A 70 14.29 -14.06 -4.65
C CYS A 70 15.61 -13.41 -5.10
N ASN A 71 16.53 -13.08 -4.16
CA ASN A 71 17.79 -12.37 -4.44
C ASN A 71 17.59 -11.10 -5.28
N LEU A 72 16.49 -10.37 -5.03
CA LEU A 72 16.16 -9.17 -5.77
C LEU A 72 17.09 -8.04 -5.30
N SER A 73 17.82 -7.43 -6.24
CA SER A 73 18.65 -6.26 -5.94
C SER A 73 17.79 -5.13 -5.35
N LEU A 74 18.32 -4.41 -4.37
CA LEU A 74 17.65 -3.28 -3.69
C LEU A 74 17.00 -2.30 -4.70
N HIS A 75 17.71 -1.98 -5.78
CA HIS A 75 17.22 -1.08 -6.81
C HIS A 75 15.92 -1.56 -7.47
N LYS A 76 15.83 -2.85 -7.81
CA LYS A 76 14.61 -3.46 -8.39
C LYS A 76 13.46 -3.46 -7.39
N PHE A 77 13.73 -3.82 -6.14
CA PHE A 77 12.71 -3.78 -5.09
C PHE A 77 12.11 -2.37 -4.95
N LEU A 78 12.97 -1.35 -4.87
CA LEU A 78 12.52 0.04 -4.79
C LEU A 78 11.70 0.45 -6.02
N LEU A 79 12.10 0.06 -7.23
CA LEU A 79 11.31 0.40 -8.42
C LEU A 79 9.93 -0.26 -8.47
N LEU A 80 9.76 -1.44 -7.87
CA LEU A 80 8.46 -2.11 -7.78
C LEU A 80 7.57 -1.49 -6.70
N VAL A 81 8.13 -1.08 -5.56
CA VAL A 81 7.36 -0.62 -4.38
C VAL A 81 7.17 0.90 -4.36
N LEU A 82 8.21 1.67 -4.71
CA LEU A 82 8.24 3.13 -4.56
C LEU A 82 7.14 3.87 -5.33
N PRO A 83 6.77 3.49 -6.58
CA PRO A 83 5.80 4.25 -7.37
C PRO A 83 4.45 4.44 -6.66
N HIS A 84 3.91 3.38 -6.06
CA HIS A 84 2.63 3.45 -5.33
C HIS A 84 2.84 3.69 -3.82
N GLY A 85 3.93 3.15 -3.24
CA GLY A 85 4.23 3.28 -1.81
C GLY A 85 4.42 4.72 -1.32
N ILE A 86 4.85 5.64 -2.20
CA ILE A 86 4.94 7.07 -1.86
C ILE A 86 3.58 7.71 -1.57
N PHE A 87 2.49 7.17 -2.11
CA PHE A 87 1.12 7.65 -1.86
C PHE A 87 0.44 6.83 -0.77
N GLU A 88 0.64 5.51 -0.75
CA GLU A 88 0.02 4.61 0.21
C GLU A 88 0.48 4.86 1.65
N ILE A 89 1.78 5.02 1.88
CA ILE A 89 2.32 5.21 3.24
C ILE A 89 1.77 6.49 3.89
N PRO A 90 1.81 7.66 3.24
CA PRO A 90 1.17 8.86 3.80
C PRO A 90 -0.33 8.70 4.00
N ALA A 91 -1.04 8.00 3.10
CA ALA A 91 -2.47 7.76 3.25
C ALA A 91 -2.80 6.97 4.52
N ILE A 92 -2.04 5.89 4.78
CA ILE A 92 -2.19 5.04 5.97
C ILE A 92 -1.87 5.84 7.24
N ILE A 93 -0.83 6.68 7.23
CA ILE A 93 -0.46 7.51 8.39
C ILE A 93 -1.57 8.53 8.69
N ILE A 94 -2.08 9.23 7.66
CA ILE A 94 -3.14 10.22 7.79
C ILE A 94 -4.45 9.57 8.27
N ALA A 95 -4.83 8.43 7.69
CA ALA A 95 -5.99 7.66 8.13
C ALA A 95 -5.82 7.13 9.57
N GLY A 96 -4.61 6.73 9.95
CA GLY A 96 -4.28 6.33 11.32
C GLY A 96 -4.40 7.48 12.31
N ALA A 97 -3.89 8.66 11.97
CA ALA A 97 -4.03 9.86 12.79
C ALA A 97 -5.52 10.24 12.98
N ALA A 98 -6.31 10.16 11.90
CA ALA A 98 -7.75 10.34 11.97
C ALA A 98 -8.43 9.29 12.86
N GLY A 99 -8.04 8.02 12.75
CA GLY A 99 -8.52 6.89 13.55
C GLY A 99 -8.31 7.05 15.05
N PHE A 100 -7.18 7.62 15.48
CA PHE A 100 -6.89 7.86 16.90
C PHE A 100 -7.42 9.19 17.45
N LYS A 101 -7.96 10.05 16.59
CA LYS A 101 -8.33 11.42 16.97
C LYS A 101 -9.40 11.48 18.06
N ILE A 102 -10.54 10.82 17.85
CA ILE A 102 -11.63 10.79 18.84
C ILE A 102 -11.20 10.08 20.14
N PRO A 103 -10.54 8.89 20.10
CA PRO A 103 -9.99 8.25 21.29
C PRO A 103 -9.06 9.17 22.10
N TYR A 104 -8.20 9.93 21.42
CA TYR A 104 -7.29 10.88 22.05
C TYR A 104 -8.03 12.03 22.77
N GLU A 105 -9.07 12.60 22.14
CA GLU A 105 -9.86 13.67 22.75
C GLU A 105 -10.70 13.16 23.95
N ILE A 106 -11.19 11.92 23.91
CA ILE A 106 -11.83 11.27 25.08
C ILE A 106 -10.85 11.18 26.26
N ILE A 107 -9.60 10.74 26.01
CA ILE A 107 -8.57 10.66 27.05
C ILE A 107 -8.29 12.05 27.64
N ARG A 108 -8.23 13.10 26.81
CA ARG A 108 -8.00 14.48 27.27
C ARG A 108 -9.14 15.02 28.13
N TYR A 109 -10.38 14.71 27.75
CA TYR A 109 -11.56 15.06 28.55
C TYR A 109 -11.54 14.35 29.91
N LEU A 110 -11.29 13.04 29.93
CA LEU A 110 -11.19 12.27 31.18
C LEU A 110 -10.03 12.73 32.08
N ALA A 111 -8.95 13.25 31.49
CA ALA A 111 -7.84 13.84 32.22
C ALA A 111 -8.12 15.27 32.75
N GLY A 112 -9.35 15.78 32.59
CA GLY A 112 -9.74 17.14 33.01
C GLY A 112 -9.09 18.27 32.21
N ARG A 113 -8.49 17.96 31.05
CA ARG A 113 -7.78 18.95 30.20
C ARG A 113 -8.69 19.63 29.17
N LYS A 114 -9.96 19.24 29.11
CA LYS A 114 -10.94 19.76 28.15
C LYS A 114 -12.34 19.73 28.77
N GLU A 115 -13.12 20.78 28.58
CA GLU A 115 -14.50 20.87 29.10
C GLU A 115 -15.53 20.13 28.24
N GLN A 116 -15.21 19.89 26.95
CA GLN A 116 -16.08 19.21 26.00
C GLN A 116 -15.34 18.06 25.33
N ILE A 117 -16.05 16.94 25.13
CA ILE A 117 -15.51 15.70 24.57
C ILE A 117 -15.15 15.87 23.08
N LEU A 118 -16.03 16.48 22.29
CA LEU A 118 -15.85 16.67 20.84
C LEU A 118 -16.34 18.05 20.43
N THR A 119 -15.52 18.79 19.67
CA THR A 119 -15.91 20.05 19.05
C THR A 119 -16.24 19.87 17.57
N LYS A 120 -16.88 20.88 16.96
CA LYS A 120 -17.17 20.86 15.52
C LYS A 120 -15.89 20.86 14.69
N GLU A 121 -14.84 21.51 15.20
CA GLU A 121 -13.52 21.56 14.60
C GLU A 121 -12.87 20.18 14.57
N ASP A 122 -12.99 19.40 15.66
CA ASP A 122 -12.47 18.03 15.74
C ASP A 122 -13.08 17.13 14.67
N ILE A 123 -14.40 17.24 14.48
CA ILE A 123 -15.15 16.49 13.47
C ILE A 123 -14.73 16.93 12.06
N LYS A 124 -14.64 18.24 11.81
CA LYS A 124 -14.23 18.78 10.51
C LYS A 124 -12.83 18.31 10.12
N GLU A 125 -11.90 18.33 11.06
CA GLU A 125 -10.53 17.90 10.80
C GLU A 125 -10.47 16.37 10.60
N TYR A 126 -11.24 15.57 11.33
CA TYR A 126 -11.37 14.12 11.04
C TYR A 126 -11.81 13.87 9.59
N PHE A 127 -12.87 14.54 9.13
CA PHE A 127 -13.34 14.41 7.74
C PHE A 127 -12.32 14.90 6.72
N THR A 128 -11.55 15.94 7.06
CA THR A 128 -10.50 16.49 6.20
C THR A 128 -9.37 15.46 6.03
N LEU A 129 -8.91 14.86 7.13
CA LEU A 129 -7.89 13.81 7.10
C LEU A 129 -8.38 12.56 6.36
N ALA A 130 -9.63 12.14 6.60
CA ALA A 130 -10.25 11.01 5.91
C ALA A 130 -10.34 11.24 4.39
N LEU A 131 -10.72 12.45 3.96
CA LEU A 131 -10.81 12.77 2.54
C LEU A 131 -9.42 12.77 1.88
N ILE A 132 -8.42 13.36 2.53
CA ILE A 132 -7.04 13.37 2.04
C ILE A 132 -6.50 11.94 1.89
N SER A 133 -6.72 11.08 2.88
CA SER A 133 -6.24 9.69 2.82
C SER A 133 -6.91 8.88 1.72
N ILE A 134 -8.22 9.05 1.51
CA ILE A 134 -8.95 8.38 0.42
C ILE A 134 -8.41 8.80 -0.95
N ILE A 135 -8.19 10.11 -1.16
CA ILE A 135 -7.63 10.61 -2.43
C ILE A 135 -6.25 9.99 -2.69
N LEU A 136 -5.39 9.95 -1.67
CA LEU A 136 -4.06 9.36 -1.81
C LEU A 136 -4.11 7.87 -2.14
N ILE A 137 -5.02 7.09 -1.54
CA ILE A 137 -5.20 5.67 -1.88
C ILE A 137 -5.70 5.48 -3.31
N VAL A 138 -6.60 6.33 -3.80
CA VAL A 138 -7.05 6.25 -5.19
C VAL A 138 -5.89 6.47 -6.15
N ILE A 139 -5.03 7.45 -5.86
CA ILE A 139 -3.80 7.70 -6.63
C ILE A 139 -2.84 6.51 -6.52
N ALA A 140 -2.63 5.96 -5.32
CA ALA A 140 -1.76 4.81 -5.09
C ALA A 140 -2.21 3.60 -5.92
N ALA A 141 -3.50 3.25 -5.86
CA ALA A 141 -4.07 2.14 -6.61
C ALA A 141 -3.97 2.33 -8.12
N PHE A 142 -4.12 3.58 -8.60
CA PHE A 142 -3.96 3.90 -10.01
C PHE A 142 -2.50 3.67 -10.46
N VAL A 143 -1.55 4.18 -9.69
CA VAL A 143 -0.13 3.96 -9.97
C VAL A 143 0.22 2.48 -9.91
N GLU A 144 -0.32 1.73 -8.93
CA GLU A 144 -0.07 0.30 -8.80
C GLU A 144 -0.63 -0.50 -9.97
N ALA A 145 -1.85 -0.21 -10.44
CA ALA A 145 -2.47 -0.93 -11.54
C ALA A 145 -1.82 -0.64 -12.90
N TYR A 146 -1.38 0.60 -13.15
CA TYR A 146 -0.89 1.00 -14.47
C TYR A 146 0.64 1.13 -14.60
N VAL A 147 1.35 1.43 -13.52
CA VAL A 147 2.81 1.67 -13.55
C VAL A 147 3.59 0.44 -13.10
N THR A 148 3.22 -0.19 -11.98
CA THR A 148 3.96 -1.34 -11.42
C THR A 148 4.10 -2.52 -12.41
N PRO A 149 3.06 -2.92 -13.19
CA PRO A 149 3.19 -4.00 -14.17
C PRO A 149 4.17 -3.69 -15.31
N ARG A 150 4.25 -2.43 -15.75
CA ARG A 150 5.14 -2.00 -16.85
C ARG A 150 6.60 -2.08 -16.41
N VAL A 151 6.86 -1.66 -15.18
CA VAL A 151 8.19 -1.78 -14.55
C VAL A 151 8.57 -3.26 -14.41
N ALA A 152 7.68 -4.09 -13.86
CA ALA A 152 7.92 -5.52 -13.69
C ALA A 152 8.23 -6.22 -15.04
N ASN A 153 7.42 -6.01 -16.07
CA ASN A 153 7.57 -6.67 -17.37
C ASN A 153 8.92 -6.34 -18.04
N THR A 154 9.41 -5.11 -17.89
CA THR A 154 10.72 -4.69 -18.44
C THR A 154 11.88 -5.49 -17.84
N PHE A 155 11.81 -5.84 -16.55
CA PHE A 155 12.88 -6.59 -15.88
C PHE A 155 12.84 -8.09 -16.15
N TYR A 156 11.66 -8.70 -16.23
CA TYR A 156 11.53 -10.13 -16.53
C TYR A 156 11.88 -10.43 -18.00
N ARG A 157 11.53 -9.54 -18.93
CA ARG A 157 12.01 -9.63 -20.33
C ARG A 157 13.53 -9.53 -20.43
N GLY A 158 14.18 -8.65 -19.65
CA GLY A 158 15.64 -8.55 -19.63
C GLY A 158 16.34 -9.84 -19.19
N LYS A 159 15.77 -10.58 -18.22
CA LYS A 159 16.30 -11.87 -17.76
C LYS A 159 16.10 -12.98 -18.80
N LEU A 160 14.97 -12.99 -19.52
CA LEU A 160 14.71 -13.93 -20.61
C LEU A 160 15.62 -13.69 -21.82
N LEU A 161 15.88 -12.43 -22.17
CA LEU A 161 16.82 -12.08 -23.26
C LEU A 161 18.27 -12.46 -22.93
N PHE A 162 18.70 -12.25 -21.68
CA PHE A 162 20.04 -12.65 -21.23
C PHE A 162 20.18 -14.17 -21.09
N SER A 163 19.11 -14.88 -20.70
CA SER A 163 19.10 -16.35 -20.56
C SER A 163 18.92 -17.10 -21.89
N SER A 164 18.43 -16.43 -22.94
CA SER A 164 18.24 -17.02 -24.29
C SER A 164 19.38 -16.69 -25.26
N GLY A 165 20.41 -15.95 -24.83
CA GLY A 165 21.58 -15.66 -25.67
C GLY A 165 21.28 -14.81 -26.92
N LEU A 166 20.12 -14.16 -26.99
CA LEU A 166 19.77 -13.29 -28.09
C LEU A 166 20.26 -11.87 -27.81
N SER A 167 21.50 -11.60 -28.20
CA SER A 167 21.99 -10.25 -28.46
C SER A 167 21.12 -9.63 -29.56
N TYR A 168 20.12 -8.83 -29.19
CA TYR A 168 19.55 -7.89 -30.12
C TYR A 168 20.56 -6.75 -30.29
N THR A 169 21.39 -6.87 -31.32
CA THR A 169 22.15 -5.76 -31.87
C THR A 169 21.16 -4.64 -32.16
N LEU A 170 21.28 -3.53 -31.43
CA LEU A 170 20.76 -2.25 -31.88
C LEU A 170 21.65 -1.82 -33.03
N ASP A 171 21.23 -2.10 -34.26
CA ASP A 171 21.80 -1.45 -35.45
C ASP A 171 20.67 -0.88 -36.30
N ASN A 172 20.69 0.47 -36.36
CA ASN A 172 19.95 1.45 -37.18
C ASN A 172 18.42 1.51 -37.10
#